data_AF-A0A8R1HSC5-F1
#
_entry.id   AF-A0A8R1HSC5-F1
#
_cell.length_a   1.000
_cell.length_b   1.000
_cell.length_c   1.000
_cell.angle_alpha   90.00
_cell.angle_beta   90.00
_cell.angle_gamma   90.00
#
_symmetry.space_group_name_H-M   'P 1'
#
loop_
_entity.id
_entity.type
_entity.pdbx_description
1 polymer ?
#
loop_
_entity_poly.entity_id
_entity_poly.type
_entity_poly.pdbx_seq_one_letter_code
_entity_poly.pdbx_strand_id
1 'polypeptide(L)'
;MNYFRNKNFKKLKQVQPSLEDRYGVPQHSGLMTAIGIAVIMEGFSSASYHVCPNNVNYQFDTALMYVIGMLGKLKIWSMRHPDMVVEAYHAFGFLGLILLAAIAGVYVHGMVLWIVISIIYIASILLISFEFYYKGIWSLNFRELRNSIRYSWASSRRLSCVVPAYKTRFFVILLLNISNIAVVVYGLYDRPKDFLSFLLFPFIGNLFMYIMYYIVMKIFHCESIPSRATVLLIAAFGLWFVASWFFTHHVSDWSKTPAISRELNKPCVFLDFYDNHDLWHLLSAFAIFASFTALNIIDDDLIFNSRNTIRVF
;
A
#
# COMPACT_ATOMS: atom_id res chain seq x y z
N MET A 1 10.41 -10.18 -26.25
CA MET A 1 9.08 -10.52 -26.81
C MET A 1 7.95 -9.60 -26.33
N ASN A 2 7.87 -9.23 -25.04
CA ASN A 2 6.72 -8.46 -24.50
C ASN A 2 6.64 -6.98 -24.91
N TYR A 3 7.75 -6.29 -25.19
CA TYR A 3 7.73 -4.89 -25.66
C TYR A 3 7.04 -4.74 -27.04
N PHE A 4 7.36 -5.62 -27.99
CA PHE A 4 6.73 -5.63 -29.32
C PHE A 4 5.25 -5.99 -29.25
N ARG A 5 4.86 -6.91 -28.35
CA ARG A 5 3.44 -7.24 -28.08
C ARG A 5 2.65 -6.01 -27.62
N ASN A 6 3.16 -5.24 -26.66
CA ASN A 6 2.51 -4.03 -26.16
C ASN A 6 2.44 -2.94 -27.26
N LYS A 7 3.52 -2.73 -28.02
CA LYS A 7 3.54 -1.78 -29.16
C LYS A 7 2.51 -2.16 -30.23
N ASN A 8 2.39 -3.43 -30.57
CA ASN A 8 1.42 -3.91 -31.55
C ASN A 8 -0.02 -3.77 -31.04
N PHE A 9 -0.27 -4.05 -29.75
CA PHE A 9 -1.58 -3.84 -29.15
C PHE A 9 -2.00 -2.36 -29.16
N LYS A 10 -1.07 -1.43 -28.87
CA LYS A 10 -1.35 0.02 -28.97
C LYS A 10 -1.72 0.44 -30.39
N LYS A 11 -1.05 -0.10 -31.42
CA LYS A 11 -1.42 0.14 -32.83
C LYS A 11 -2.79 -0.43 -33.15
N LEU A 12 -3.11 -1.64 -32.69
CA LEU A 12 -4.42 -2.27 -32.88
C LEU A 12 -5.52 -1.47 -32.17
N LYS A 13 -5.26 -0.94 -30.98
CA LYS A 13 -6.18 -0.06 -30.24
C LYS A 13 -6.52 1.21 -31.01
N GLN A 14 -5.55 1.81 -31.70
CA GLN A 14 -5.79 3.00 -32.54
C GLN A 14 -6.73 2.70 -33.72
N VAL A 15 -6.69 1.48 -34.25
CA VAL A 15 -7.54 1.04 -35.36
C VAL A 15 -8.92 0.56 -34.85
N GLN A 16 -8.96 -0.12 -33.70
CA GLN A 16 -10.17 -0.68 -33.12
C GLN A 16 -10.22 -0.45 -31.59
N PRO A 17 -10.85 0.64 -31.14
CA PRO A 17 -10.92 1.00 -29.72
C PRO A 17 -11.64 -0.05 -28.85
N SER A 18 -12.63 -0.75 -29.40
CA SER A 18 -13.42 -1.79 -28.70
C SER A 18 -12.63 -3.06 -28.32
N LEU A 19 -11.34 -3.12 -28.66
CA LEU A 19 -10.43 -4.15 -28.14
C LEU A 19 -10.11 -3.92 -26.66
N GLU A 20 -10.07 -2.68 -26.19
CA GLU A 20 -9.76 -2.34 -24.80
C GLU A 20 -10.83 -2.85 -23.83
N ASP A 21 -12.10 -2.92 -24.24
CA ASP A 21 -13.18 -3.40 -23.38
C ASP A 21 -13.18 -4.93 -23.23
N ARG A 22 -12.60 -5.64 -24.21
CA ARG A 22 -12.72 -7.11 -24.32
C ARG A 22 -11.46 -7.85 -23.91
N TYR A 23 -10.29 -7.21 -23.97
CA TYR A 23 -9.00 -7.86 -23.75
C TYR A 23 -8.16 -7.15 -22.68
N GLY A 24 -7.39 -7.96 -21.94
CA GLY A 24 -6.45 -7.48 -20.94
C GLY A 24 -7.07 -6.83 -19.72
N VAL A 25 -6.19 -6.52 -18.77
CA VAL A 25 -6.51 -5.71 -17.60
C VAL A 25 -6.60 -4.24 -18.04
N PRO A 26 -7.71 -3.54 -17.76
CA PRO A 26 -7.86 -2.15 -18.17
C PRO A 26 -6.80 -1.26 -17.52
N GLN A 27 -6.30 -0.32 -18.32
CA GLN A 27 -5.16 0.51 -17.98
C GLN A 27 -5.62 1.89 -17.54
N HIS A 28 -5.61 2.14 -16.22
CA HIS A 28 -5.84 3.48 -15.68
C HIS A 28 -4.54 4.30 -15.71
N SER A 29 -4.23 4.91 -16.86
CA SER A 29 -3.05 5.77 -17.01
C SER A 29 -3.06 6.95 -16.05
N GLY A 30 -4.23 7.54 -15.79
CA GLY A 30 -4.39 8.66 -14.85
C GLY A 30 -3.94 8.32 -13.42
N LEU A 31 -4.21 7.09 -12.94
CA LEU A 31 -3.82 6.67 -11.59
C LEU A 31 -2.30 6.51 -11.46
N MET A 32 -1.63 5.98 -12.50
CA MET A 32 -0.18 5.90 -12.54
C MET A 32 0.48 7.27 -12.64
N THR A 33 -0.08 8.19 -13.43
CA THR A 33 0.37 9.57 -13.48
C THR A 33 0.23 10.25 -12.12
N ALA A 34 -0.89 10.02 -11.41
CA ALA A 34 -1.11 10.56 -10.07
C ALA A 34 -0.07 10.03 -9.06
N ILE A 35 0.26 8.72 -9.10
CA ILE A 35 1.32 8.14 -8.27
C ILE A 35 2.66 8.81 -8.59
N GLY A 36 3.01 8.96 -9.88
CA GLY A 36 4.25 9.61 -10.29
C GLY A 36 4.38 11.06 -9.81
N ILE A 37 3.31 11.84 -9.94
CA ILE A 37 3.27 13.21 -9.41
C ILE A 37 3.38 13.21 -7.88
N ALA A 38 2.69 12.30 -7.18
CA ALA A 38 2.76 12.20 -5.72
C ALA A 38 4.18 11.87 -5.23
N VAL A 39 4.90 10.98 -5.91
CA VAL A 39 6.31 10.67 -5.60
C VAL A 39 7.22 11.88 -5.83
N ILE A 40 7.02 12.66 -6.90
CA ILE A 40 7.79 13.89 -7.13
C ILE A 40 7.50 14.92 -6.02
N MET A 41 6.24 15.10 -5.66
CA MET A 41 5.83 16.01 -4.60
C MET A 41 6.38 15.59 -3.23
N GLU A 42 6.44 14.30 -2.96
CA GLU A 42 7.05 13.75 -1.74
C GLU A 42 8.55 14.09 -1.71
N GLY A 43 9.28 13.91 -2.82
CA GLY A 43 10.68 14.33 -2.90
C GLY A 43 10.89 15.82 -2.62
N PHE A 44 10.03 16.71 -3.13
CA PHE A 44 10.08 18.14 -2.80
C PHE A 44 9.81 18.42 -1.31
N SER A 45 8.89 17.67 -0.71
CA SER A 45 8.48 17.86 0.68
C SER A 45 9.54 17.34 1.65
N SER A 46 10.13 16.19 1.33
CA SER A 46 11.27 15.62 2.06
C SER A 46 12.49 16.53 1.98
N ALA A 47 12.82 17.06 0.81
CA ALA A 47 13.88 18.06 0.66
C ALA A 47 13.60 19.33 1.47
N SER A 48 12.35 19.82 1.47
CA SER A 48 11.95 21.01 2.24
C SER A 48 12.10 20.79 3.75
N TYR A 49 11.78 19.59 4.23
CA TYR A 49 11.99 19.21 5.63
C TYR A 49 13.48 19.17 6.00
N HIS A 50 14.32 18.58 5.16
CA HIS A 50 15.77 18.48 5.44
C HIS A 50 16.50 19.82 5.32
N VAL A 51 16.00 20.75 4.50
CA VAL A 51 16.54 22.13 4.44
C VAL A 51 16.08 22.97 5.64
N CYS A 52 14.81 22.83 6.06
CA CYS A 52 14.24 23.59 7.16
C CYS A 52 13.39 22.67 8.07
N PRO A 53 14.01 22.00 9.06
CA PRO A 53 13.32 21.01 9.88
C PRO A 53 12.35 21.68 10.84
N ASN A 54 11.06 21.37 10.67
CA ASN A 54 9.99 21.77 11.57
C ASN A 54 8.79 20.79 11.46
N ASN A 55 7.87 20.87 12.43
CA ASN A 55 6.74 19.96 12.54
C ASN A 55 5.80 20.00 11.32
N VAL A 56 5.62 21.18 10.70
CA VAL A 56 4.72 21.33 9.55
C VAL A 56 5.32 20.63 8.33
N ASN A 57 6.60 20.88 8.04
CA ASN A 57 7.30 20.23 6.93
C ASN A 57 7.37 18.71 7.10
N TYR A 58 7.63 18.22 8.32
CA TYR A 58 7.63 16.80 8.63
C TYR A 58 6.27 16.14 8.38
N GLN A 59 5.18 16.78 8.84
CA GLN A 59 3.83 16.28 8.63
C GLN A 59 3.43 16.29 7.16
N PHE A 60 3.85 17.30 6.39
CA PHE A 60 3.56 17.38 4.97
C PHE A 60 4.30 16.30 4.15
N ASP A 61 5.58 16.06 4.46
CA ASP A 61 6.36 14.96 3.90
C ASP A 61 5.67 13.61 4.14
N THR A 62 5.36 13.35 5.41
CA THR A 62 4.69 12.11 5.83
C THR A 62 3.30 11.96 5.20
N ALA A 63 2.53 13.05 5.07
CA ALA A 63 1.20 13.01 4.45
C ALA A 63 1.25 12.60 2.97
N LEU A 64 2.31 12.96 2.22
CA LEU A 64 2.46 12.52 0.84
C LEU A 64 2.80 11.04 0.73
N MET A 65 3.51 10.47 1.71
CA MET A 65 3.68 9.00 1.80
C MET A 65 2.32 8.29 1.93
N TYR A 66 1.37 8.85 2.69
CA TYR A 66 -0.01 8.34 2.77
C TYR A 66 -0.73 8.44 1.41
N VAL A 67 -0.57 9.54 0.69
CA VAL A 67 -1.13 9.71 -0.67
C VAL A 67 -0.58 8.63 -1.61
N ILE A 68 0.74 8.44 -1.65
CA ILE A 68 1.39 7.41 -2.47
C ILE A 68 0.87 6.02 -2.09
N GLY A 69 0.77 5.72 -0.79
CA GLY A 69 0.26 4.45 -0.29
C GLY A 69 -1.21 4.21 -0.67
N MET A 70 -2.07 5.22 -0.58
CA MET A 70 -3.49 5.12 -0.93
C MET A 70 -3.67 4.90 -2.44
N LEU A 71 -2.97 5.69 -3.26
CA LEU A 71 -2.99 5.54 -4.72
C LEU A 71 -2.42 4.16 -5.13
N GLY A 72 -1.40 3.68 -4.43
CA GLY A 72 -0.86 2.33 -4.63
C GLY A 72 -1.87 1.23 -4.32
N LYS A 73 -2.62 1.34 -3.22
CA LYS A 73 -3.72 0.42 -2.87
C LYS A 73 -4.83 0.42 -3.93
N LEU A 74 -5.25 1.60 -4.36
CA LEU A 74 -6.23 1.73 -5.44
C LEU A 74 -5.71 1.13 -6.75
N LYS A 75 -4.43 1.32 -7.06
CA LYS A 75 -3.84 0.78 -8.28
C LYS A 75 -3.90 -0.73 -8.28
N ILE A 76 -3.38 -1.38 -7.24
CA ILE A 76 -3.36 -2.83 -7.19
C ILE A 76 -4.76 -3.43 -7.16
N TRP A 77 -5.70 -2.77 -6.47
CA TRP A 77 -7.10 -3.16 -6.45
C TRP A 77 -7.74 -3.10 -7.84
N SER A 78 -7.55 -1.99 -8.57
CA SER A 78 -8.13 -1.78 -9.90
C SER A 78 -7.63 -2.77 -10.97
N MET A 79 -6.49 -3.42 -10.76
CA MET A 79 -5.96 -4.41 -11.72
C MET A 79 -6.85 -5.65 -11.85
N ARG A 80 -7.61 -6.00 -10.81
CA ARG A 80 -8.51 -7.18 -10.82
C ARG A 80 -9.97 -6.84 -10.61
N HIS A 81 -10.27 -5.60 -10.21
CA HIS A 81 -11.62 -5.11 -9.97
C HIS A 81 -11.89 -3.83 -10.76
N PRO A 82 -11.81 -3.88 -12.11
CA PRO A 82 -11.91 -2.69 -12.93
C PRO A 82 -13.31 -2.06 -12.95
N ASP A 83 -14.33 -2.86 -12.68
CA ASP A 83 -15.72 -2.40 -12.57
C ASP A 83 -15.98 -1.63 -11.26
N MET A 84 -15.01 -1.65 -10.34
CA MET A 84 -15.07 -1.00 -9.03
C MET A 84 -14.22 0.26 -9.02
N VAL A 85 -14.65 1.27 -9.76
CA VAL A 85 -14.01 2.58 -9.77
C VAL A 85 -14.39 3.34 -8.49
N VAL A 86 -13.42 3.55 -7.61
CA VAL A 86 -13.59 4.43 -6.44
C VAL A 86 -13.51 5.87 -6.92
N GLU A 87 -14.57 6.64 -6.70
CA GLU A 87 -14.58 8.05 -7.05
C GLU A 87 -13.56 8.82 -6.20
N ALA A 88 -12.91 9.81 -6.81
CA ALA A 88 -11.77 10.50 -6.20
C ALA A 88 -12.11 11.14 -4.85
N TYR A 89 -13.29 11.77 -4.71
CA TYR A 89 -13.68 12.42 -3.46
C TYR A 89 -13.92 11.42 -2.32
N HIS A 90 -14.35 10.19 -2.60
CA HIS A 90 -14.44 9.13 -1.59
C HIS A 90 -13.05 8.68 -1.13
N ALA A 91 -12.13 8.47 -2.07
CA ALA A 91 -10.76 8.06 -1.76
C ALA A 91 -10.00 9.14 -0.96
N PHE A 92 -10.03 10.39 -1.42
CA PHE A 92 -9.34 11.50 -0.76
C PHE A 92 -10.06 11.96 0.51
N GLY A 93 -11.39 11.85 0.58
CA GLY A 93 -12.15 12.09 1.81
C GLY A 93 -11.78 11.08 2.91
N PHE A 94 -11.72 9.79 2.56
CA PHE A 94 -11.24 8.75 3.49
C PHE A 94 -9.80 8.99 3.93
N LEU A 95 -8.91 9.35 3.01
CA LEU A 95 -7.53 9.72 3.34
C LEU A 95 -7.46 10.93 4.28
N GLY A 96 -8.29 11.96 4.03
CA GLY A 96 -8.40 13.14 4.88
C GLY A 96 -8.84 12.81 6.30
N LEU A 97 -9.77 11.87 6.47
CA LEU A 97 -10.17 11.38 7.80
C LEU A 97 -9.03 10.66 8.52
N ILE A 98 -8.25 9.83 7.81
CA ILE A 98 -7.05 9.17 8.38
C ILE A 98 -6.03 10.23 8.83
N LEU A 99 -5.72 11.20 7.97
CA LEU A 99 -4.75 12.26 8.29
C LEU A 99 -5.24 13.14 9.44
N LEU A 100 -6.53 13.46 9.49
CA LEU A 100 -7.11 14.22 10.61
C LEU A 100 -7.02 13.44 11.93
N ALA A 101 -7.34 12.15 11.92
CA ALA A 101 -7.19 11.29 13.09
C ALA A 101 -5.71 11.18 13.51
N ALA A 102 -4.80 11.13 12.53
CA ALA A 102 -3.38 11.07 12.79
C ALA A 102 -2.86 12.36 13.45
N ILE A 103 -3.25 13.52 12.92
CA ILE A 103 -2.93 14.83 13.49
C ILE A 103 -3.54 14.99 14.89
N ALA A 104 -4.79 14.58 15.09
CA ALA A 104 -5.42 14.60 16.41
C ALA A 104 -4.64 13.76 17.43
N GLY A 105 -4.12 12.60 17.01
CA GLY A 105 -3.25 11.75 17.83
C GLY A 105 -1.94 12.43 18.26
N VAL A 106 -1.39 13.31 17.42
CA VAL A 106 -0.19 14.11 17.73
C VAL A 106 -0.48 15.25 18.72
N TYR A 107 -1.63 15.93 18.65
CA TYR A 107 -1.87 17.10 19.52
C TYR A 107 -2.57 16.79 20.84
N VAL A 108 -3.47 15.81 20.89
CA VAL A 108 -4.30 15.54 22.08
C VAL A 108 -3.62 14.59 23.07
N HIS A 109 -2.77 13.67 22.57
CA HIS A 109 -1.95 12.74 23.37
C HIS A 109 -2.63 12.21 24.65
N GLY A 110 -3.73 11.47 24.51
CA GLY A 110 -4.50 10.93 25.64
C GLY A 110 -4.78 9.43 25.53
N MET A 111 -4.80 8.73 26.66
CA MET A 111 -5.11 7.28 26.72
C MET A 111 -6.49 6.97 26.13
N VAL A 112 -7.48 7.83 26.39
CA VAL A 112 -8.84 7.69 25.82
C VAL A 112 -8.80 7.75 24.29
N LEU A 113 -8.03 8.68 23.72
CA LEU A 113 -7.90 8.78 22.27
C LEU A 113 -7.24 7.54 21.67
N TRP A 114 -6.19 7.02 22.30
CA TRP A 114 -5.53 5.78 21.90
C TRP A 114 -6.48 4.58 21.91
N ILE A 115 -7.29 4.43 22.96
CA ILE A 115 -8.29 3.36 23.07
C ILE A 115 -9.34 3.51 21.95
N VAL A 116 -9.89 4.70 21.77
CA VAL A 116 -10.93 4.98 20.76
C VAL A 116 -10.40 4.70 19.35
N ILE A 117 -9.22 5.22 18.99
CA ILE A 117 -8.63 4.98 17.67
C ILE A 117 -8.31 3.50 17.48
N SER A 118 -7.81 2.81 18.50
CA SER A 118 -7.54 1.37 18.42
C SER A 118 -8.80 0.55 18.17
N ILE A 119 -9.92 0.87 18.84
CA ILE A 119 -11.21 0.22 18.61
C ILE A 119 -11.70 0.46 17.18
N ILE A 120 -11.65 1.71 16.71
CA ILE A 120 -12.05 2.09 15.34
C ILE A 120 -11.17 1.36 14.32
N TYR A 121 -9.86 1.28 14.57
CA TYR A 121 -8.91 0.63 13.69
C TYR A 121 -9.17 -0.88 13.60
N ILE A 122 -9.32 -1.56 14.75
CA ILE A 122 -9.64 -3.00 14.81
C ILE A 122 -10.98 -3.28 14.10
N ALA A 123 -12.01 -2.49 14.37
CA ALA A 123 -13.29 -2.64 13.69
C ALA A 123 -13.14 -2.48 12.16
N SER A 124 -12.37 -1.48 11.72
CA SER A 124 -12.12 -1.20 10.31
C SER A 124 -11.37 -2.34 9.61
N ILE A 125 -10.29 -2.87 10.19
CA ILE A 125 -9.54 -3.99 9.60
C ILE A 125 -10.39 -5.27 9.53
N LEU A 126 -11.24 -5.54 10.52
CA LEU A 126 -12.12 -6.71 10.53
C LEU A 126 -13.22 -6.59 9.47
N LEU A 127 -13.81 -5.41 9.31
CA LEU A 127 -14.81 -5.14 8.26
C LEU A 127 -14.21 -5.28 6.86
N ILE A 128 -13.03 -4.69 6.62
CA ILE A 128 -12.32 -4.81 5.34
C ILE A 128 -11.95 -6.27 5.08
N SER A 129 -11.49 -6.99 6.09
CA SER A 129 -11.15 -8.42 6.00
C SER A 129 -12.35 -9.28 5.62
N PHE A 130 -13.51 -9.00 6.21
CA PHE A 130 -14.75 -9.71 5.90
C PHE A 130 -15.18 -9.48 4.44
N GLU A 131 -15.16 -8.23 3.98
CA GLU A 131 -15.49 -7.86 2.59
C GLU A 131 -14.51 -8.50 1.58
N PHE A 132 -13.21 -8.43 1.88
CA PHE A 132 -12.16 -9.01 1.04
C PHE A 132 -12.27 -10.55 0.96
N TYR A 133 -12.65 -11.21 2.06
CA TYR A 133 -12.79 -12.67 2.08
C TYR A 133 -13.97 -13.17 1.23
N TYR A 134 -15.14 -12.55 1.38
CA TYR A 134 -16.38 -13.07 0.76
C TYR A 134 -16.66 -12.55 -0.63
N LYS A 135 -16.44 -11.27 -0.87
CA LYS A 135 -16.85 -10.64 -2.12
C LYS A 135 -15.69 -10.53 -3.10
N GLY A 136 -14.47 -10.29 -2.61
CA GLY A 136 -13.42 -9.73 -3.44
C GLY A 136 -13.83 -8.40 -4.08
N ILE A 137 -14.95 -7.79 -3.69
CA ILE A 137 -15.56 -6.61 -4.29
C ILE A 137 -15.92 -5.69 -3.13
N TRP A 138 -15.36 -4.48 -3.09
CA TRP A 138 -15.57 -3.53 -1.99
C TRP A 138 -16.88 -2.76 -2.18
N SER A 139 -17.94 -3.12 -1.45
CA SER A 139 -19.18 -2.33 -1.43
C SER A 139 -19.58 -1.96 0.00
N LEU A 140 -19.60 -0.66 0.32
CA LEU A 140 -20.09 -0.15 1.61
C LEU A 140 -21.63 -0.03 1.66
N ASN A 141 -22.34 -1.02 1.14
CA ASN A 141 -23.79 -1.08 1.21
C ASN A 141 -24.21 -1.85 2.46
N PHE A 142 -24.76 -1.17 3.48
CA PHE A 142 -25.26 -1.79 4.73
C PHE A 142 -26.21 -2.97 4.47
N ARG A 143 -27.04 -2.88 3.43
CA ARG A 143 -27.97 -3.95 3.03
C ARG A 143 -27.22 -5.20 2.54
N GLU A 144 -26.14 -5.01 1.79
CA GLU A 144 -25.30 -6.10 1.30
C GLU A 144 -24.44 -6.70 2.41
N LEU A 145 -23.85 -5.87 3.28
CA LEU A 145 -23.14 -6.33 4.47
C LEU A 145 -24.03 -7.21 5.36
N ARG A 146 -25.27 -6.77 5.62
CA ARG A 146 -26.26 -7.55 6.39
C ARG A 146 -26.61 -8.87 5.70
N ASN A 147 -26.71 -8.88 4.38
CA ASN A 147 -26.99 -10.08 3.62
C ASN A 147 -25.80 -11.05 3.68
N SER A 148 -24.57 -10.58 3.50
CA SER A 148 -23.35 -11.38 3.65
C SER A 148 -23.20 -12.01 5.03
N ILE A 149 -23.51 -11.25 6.10
CA ILE A 149 -23.55 -11.77 7.46
C ILE A 149 -24.62 -12.86 7.59
N ARG A 150 -25.85 -12.62 7.09
CA ARG A 150 -26.93 -13.61 7.10
C ARG A 150 -26.56 -14.89 6.34
N TYR A 151 -25.94 -14.79 5.16
CA TYR A 151 -25.53 -15.95 4.37
C TYR A 151 -24.42 -16.74 5.08
N SER A 152 -23.42 -16.07 5.67
CA SER A 152 -22.41 -16.72 6.52
C SER A 152 -23.07 -17.47 7.68
N TRP A 153 -24.02 -16.83 8.36
CA TRP A 153 -24.72 -17.39 9.52
C TRP A 153 -25.70 -18.53 9.17
N ALA A 154 -26.25 -18.52 7.96
CA ALA A 154 -27.07 -19.62 7.45
C ALA A 154 -26.19 -20.82 7.04
N SER A 155 -25.01 -20.57 6.47
CA SER A 155 -24.06 -21.61 6.07
C SER A 155 -23.36 -22.29 7.25
N SER A 156 -23.23 -21.60 8.39
CA SER A 156 -22.58 -22.11 9.61
C SER A 156 -23.43 -23.09 10.43
N ARG A 157 -24.69 -23.34 10.05
CA ARG A 157 -25.58 -24.31 10.74
C ARG A 157 -25.17 -25.78 10.59
N ARG A 158 -24.29 -26.10 9.65
CA ARG A 158 -23.61 -27.41 9.58
C ARG A 158 -22.17 -27.15 10.00
N LEU A 159 -21.52 -28.09 10.70
CA LEU A 159 -20.15 -28.03 11.28
C LEU A 159 -18.99 -27.66 10.31
N SER A 160 -19.26 -27.04 9.17
CA SER A 160 -18.32 -26.55 8.17
C SER A 160 -17.60 -25.24 8.56
N CYS A 161 -17.70 -24.77 9.81
CA CYS A 161 -16.97 -23.59 10.30
C CYS A 161 -15.44 -23.80 10.38
N VAL A 162 -14.97 -25.05 10.31
CA VAL A 162 -13.54 -25.39 10.49
C VAL A 162 -12.76 -25.30 9.17
N VAL A 163 -13.43 -25.39 8.02
CA VAL A 163 -12.76 -25.40 6.70
C VAL A 163 -13.06 -24.09 5.97
N PRO A 164 -12.07 -23.20 5.78
CA PRO A 164 -12.28 -21.96 5.03
C PRO A 164 -12.60 -22.26 3.57
N ALA A 165 -13.67 -21.65 3.06
CA ALA A 165 -14.12 -21.76 1.67
C ALA A 165 -13.04 -21.30 0.67
N TYR A 166 -12.32 -20.21 0.99
CA TYR A 166 -11.23 -19.67 0.18
C TYR A 166 -9.91 -19.71 0.95
N LYS A 167 -9.23 -20.87 0.95
CA LYS A 167 -8.04 -21.13 1.78
C LYS A 167 -6.94 -20.06 1.61
N THR A 168 -6.58 -19.70 0.38
CA THR A 168 -5.49 -18.75 0.12
C THR A 168 -5.82 -17.34 0.63
N ARG A 169 -7.03 -16.85 0.35
CA ARG A 169 -7.52 -15.56 0.88
C ARG A 169 -7.56 -15.57 2.40
N PHE A 170 -8.03 -16.66 3.01
CA PHE A 170 -8.08 -16.82 4.46
C PHE A 170 -6.70 -16.64 5.11
N PHE A 171 -5.67 -17.36 4.63
CA PHE A 171 -4.33 -17.28 5.24
C PHE A 171 -3.71 -15.88 5.12
N VAL A 172 -3.93 -15.19 4.01
CA VAL A 172 -3.41 -13.83 3.80
C VAL A 172 -4.13 -12.82 4.70
N ILE A 173 -5.44 -12.95 4.85
CA ILE A 173 -6.24 -12.13 5.74
C ILE A 173 -5.86 -12.38 7.20
N LEU A 174 -5.65 -13.65 7.58
CA LEU A 174 -5.14 -14.01 8.91
C LEU A 174 -3.76 -13.36 9.15
N LEU A 175 -2.87 -13.51 8.16
CA LEU A 175 -1.67 -12.73 7.89
C LEU A 175 -1.78 -11.28 8.39
N LEU A 176 -2.55 -10.53 7.61
CA LEU A 176 -2.81 -9.11 7.78
C LEU A 176 -3.37 -8.81 9.17
N ASN A 177 -4.37 -9.54 9.66
CA ASN A 177 -4.98 -9.26 10.95
C ASN A 177 -4.00 -9.46 12.11
N ILE A 178 -3.19 -10.52 12.10
CA ILE A 178 -2.18 -10.75 13.14
C ILE A 178 -1.18 -9.59 13.15
N SER A 179 -0.64 -9.20 11.99
CA SER A 179 0.30 -8.09 11.89
C SER A 179 -0.31 -6.76 12.36
N ASN A 180 -1.56 -6.47 11.97
CA ASN A 180 -2.24 -5.23 12.36
C ASN A 180 -2.58 -5.21 13.86
N ILE A 181 -3.03 -6.33 14.43
CA ILE A 181 -3.30 -6.44 15.87
C ILE A 181 -2.00 -6.26 16.66
N ALA A 182 -0.89 -6.85 16.22
CA ALA A 182 0.41 -6.67 16.85
C ALA A 182 0.82 -5.19 16.92
N VAL A 183 0.62 -4.44 15.83
CA VAL A 183 0.86 -2.99 15.79
C VAL A 183 -0.04 -2.23 16.76
N VAL A 184 -1.33 -2.58 16.85
CA VAL A 184 -2.26 -1.94 17.81
C VAL A 184 -1.83 -2.21 19.25
N VAL A 185 -1.46 -3.46 19.58
CA VAL A 185 -0.97 -3.83 20.92
C VAL A 185 0.29 -3.04 21.27
N TYR A 186 1.24 -2.95 20.33
CA TYR A 186 2.44 -2.13 20.50
C TYR A 186 2.08 -0.65 20.72
N GLY A 187 1.18 -0.09 19.92
CA GLY A 187 0.75 1.31 20.06
C GLY A 187 0.07 1.61 21.40
N LEU A 188 -0.75 0.69 21.91
CA LEU A 188 -1.40 0.84 23.22
C LEU A 188 -0.40 0.75 24.38
N TYR A 189 0.66 -0.04 24.23
CA TYR A 189 1.72 -0.20 25.24
C TYR A 189 2.65 1.02 25.28
N ASP A 190 3.31 1.31 24.16
CA ASP A 190 4.38 2.31 24.04
C ASP A 190 3.83 3.74 23.92
N ARG A 191 2.68 3.90 23.23
CA ARG A 191 2.04 5.19 22.92
C ARG A 191 3.03 6.20 22.33
N PRO A 192 3.64 5.89 21.18
CA PRO A 192 4.64 6.76 20.55
C PRO A 192 4.08 8.16 20.30
N LYS A 193 4.91 9.18 20.54
CA LYS A 193 4.54 10.57 20.28
C LYS A 193 4.37 10.84 18.78
N ASP A 194 5.12 10.13 17.94
CA ASP A 194 4.95 10.19 16.49
C ASP A 194 3.77 9.34 16.03
N PHE A 195 2.56 9.83 16.29
CA PHE A 195 1.34 9.11 15.94
C PHE A 195 1.14 9.01 14.42
N LEU A 196 1.59 10.01 13.66
CA LEU A 196 1.46 10.05 12.21
C LEU A 196 2.32 8.97 11.54
N SER A 197 3.59 8.83 11.93
CA SER A 197 4.45 7.76 11.41
C SER A 197 4.06 6.40 11.96
N PHE A 198 3.60 6.33 13.22
CA PHE A 198 3.09 5.10 13.80
C PHE A 198 1.94 4.51 12.97
N LEU A 199 0.96 5.31 12.56
CA LEU A 199 -0.13 4.85 11.68
C LEU A 199 0.32 4.56 10.24
N LEU A 200 1.44 5.14 9.79
CA LEU A 200 1.95 4.94 8.45
C LEU A 200 2.53 3.52 8.29
N PHE A 201 3.18 3.00 9.33
CA PHE A 201 3.74 1.64 9.34
C PHE A 201 2.73 0.56 8.92
N PRO A 202 1.59 0.37 9.60
CA PRO A 202 0.62 -0.63 9.16
C PRO A 202 -0.06 -0.22 7.85
N PHE A 203 -0.20 1.08 7.56
CA PHE A 203 -0.81 1.54 6.31
C PHE A 203 0.00 1.10 5.08
N ILE A 204 1.32 1.31 5.09
CA ILE A 204 2.25 0.91 4.02
C ILE A 204 2.56 -0.58 4.10
N GLY A 205 2.72 -1.15 5.30
CA GLY A 205 2.90 -2.60 5.49
C GLY A 205 1.77 -3.42 4.86
N ASN A 206 0.51 -2.95 4.99
CA ASN A 206 -0.64 -3.57 4.32
C ASN A 206 -0.56 -3.47 2.79
N LEU A 207 -0.03 -2.39 2.23
CA LEU A 207 0.22 -2.29 0.79
C LEU A 207 1.28 -3.30 0.34
N PHE A 208 2.40 -3.43 1.07
CA PHE A 208 3.44 -4.44 0.76
C PHE A 208 2.89 -5.86 0.80
N MET A 209 2.14 -6.20 1.86
CA MET A 209 1.48 -7.50 1.97
C MET A 209 0.52 -7.75 0.80
N TYR A 210 -0.21 -6.71 0.35
CA TYR A 210 -1.11 -6.85 -0.79
C TYR A 210 -0.35 -7.02 -2.13
N ILE A 211 0.76 -6.32 -2.33
CA ILE A 211 1.66 -6.54 -3.49
C ILE A 211 2.22 -7.95 -3.48
N MET A 212 2.67 -8.44 -2.34
CA MET A 212 3.19 -9.79 -2.20
C MET A 212 2.09 -10.84 -2.48
N TYR A 213 0.89 -10.65 -1.92
CA TYR A 213 -0.28 -11.49 -2.23
C TYR A 213 -0.54 -11.54 -3.73
N TYR A 214 -0.51 -10.39 -4.41
CA TYR A 214 -0.76 -10.31 -5.84
C TYR A 214 0.24 -11.12 -6.66
N ILE A 215 1.53 -10.98 -6.37
CA ILE A 215 2.61 -11.72 -7.03
C ILE A 215 2.43 -13.22 -6.78
N VAL A 216 2.17 -13.60 -5.54
CA VAL A 216 1.94 -14.99 -5.13
C VAL A 216 0.75 -15.59 -5.87
N MET A 217 -0.36 -14.86 -6.01
CA MET A 217 -1.54 -15.32 -6.74
C MET A 217 -1.30 -15.48 -8.24
N LYS A 218 -0.54 -14.58 -8.88
CA LYS A 218 -0.11 -14.80 -10.28
C LYS A 218 0.67 -16.11 -10.41
N ILE A 219 1.61 -16.37 -9.51
CA ILE A 219 2.42 -17.61 -9.52
C ILE A 219 1.54 -18.84 -9.30
N PHE A 220 0.66 -18.84 -8.29
CA PHE A 220 -0.25 -19.96 -7.99
C PHE A 220 -1.21 -20.28 -9.13
N HIS A 221 -1.60 -19.28 -9.92
CA HIS A 221 -2.47 -19.45 -11.07
C HIS A 221 -1.73 -19.62 -12.40
N CYS A 222 -0.41 -19.81 -12.35
CA CYS A 222 0.45 -19.98 -13.52
C CYS A 222 0.36 -18.81 -14.52
N GLU A 223 0.06 -17.60 -14.04
CA GLU A 223 0.18 -16.38 -14.84
C GLU A 223 1.66 -15.99 -14.93
N SER A 224 2.15 -15.75 -16.15
CA SER A 224 3.56 -15.45 -16.38
C SER A 224 3.86 -14.01 -16.00
N ILE A 225 4.84 -13.79 -15.12
CA ILE A 225 5.31 -12.44 -14.84
C ILE A 225 6.30 -12.04 -15.95
N PRO A 226 6.06 -10.93 -16.69
CA PRO A 226 6.98 -10.44 -17.70
C PRO A 226 8.40 -10.26 -17.15
N SER A 227 9.44 -10.70 -17.87
CA SER A 227 10.83 -10.64 -17.38
C SER A 227 11.27 -9.24 -16.95
N ARG A 228 10.78 -8.19 -17.62
CA ARG A 228 11.01 -6.79 -17.23
C ARG A 228 10.42 -6.47 -15.85
N ALA A 229 9.21 -6.96 -15.57
CA ALA A 229 8.57 -6.82 -14.26
C ALA A 229 9.35 -7.60 -13.20
N THR A 230 9.78 -8.83 -13.52
CA THR A 230 10.59 -9.67 -12.61
C THR A 230 11.90 -8.98 -12.20
N VAL A 231 12.64 -8.41 -13.15
CA VAL A 231 13.89 -7.68 -12.86
C VAL A 231 13.62 -6.49 -11.93
N LEU A 232 12.56 -5.72 -12.19
CA LEU A 232 12.18 -4.58 -11.35
C LEU A 232 11.70 -5.02 -9.96
N LEU A 233 10.98 -6.13 -9.84
CA LEU A 233 10.54 -6.69 -8.55
C LEU A 233 11.72 -7.16 -7.71
N ILE A 234 12.69 -7.85 -8.32
CA ILE A 234 13.92 -8.29 -7.63
C ILE A 234 14.72 -7.07 -7.18
N ALA A 235 14.89 -6.08 -8.07
CA ALA A 235 15.56 -4.83 -7.73
C ALA A 235 14.84 -4.10 -6.59
N ALA A 236 13.51 -3.96 -6.66
CA ALA A 236 12.71 -3.34 -5.61
C ALA A 236 12.86 -4.06 -4.26
N PHE A 237 12.80 -5.40 -4.26
CA PHE A 237 12.98 -6.19 -3.04
C PHE A 237 14.38 -5.99 -2.43
N GLY A 238 15.43 -6.04 -3.24
CA GLY A 238 16.79 -5.80 -2.78
C GLY A 238 16.97 -4.38 -2.23
N LEU A 239 16.45 -3.36 -2.94
CA LEU A 239 16.51 -1.97 -2.51
C LEU A 239 15.74 -1.74 -1.21
N TRP A 240 14.53 -2.29 -1.07
CA TRP A 240 13.76 -2.21 0.18
C TRP A 240 14.45 -2.91 1.34
N PHE A 241 15.08 -4.06 1.10
CA PHE A 241 15.83 -4.79 2.13
C PHE A 241 17.00 -3.96 2.66
N VAL A 242 17.83 -3.42 1.75
CA VAL A 242 18.99 -2.59 2.14
C VAL A 242 18.54 -1.26 2.74
N ALA A 243 17.49 -0.63 2.21
CA ALA A 243 16.91 0.58 2.78
C ALA A 243 16.41 0.34 4.22
N SER A 244 15.73 -0.79 4.46
CA SER A 244 15.24 -1.17 5.79
C SER A 244 16.39 -1.40 6.78
N TRP A 245 17.50 -1.99 6.32
CA TRP A 245 18.71 -2.12 7.13
C TRP A 245 19.19 -0.75 7.61
N PHE A 246 19.38 0.21 6.69
CA PHE A 246 19.79 1.57 7.06
C PHE A 246 18.77 2.29 7.95
N PHE A 247 17.47 2.12 7.69
CA PHE A 247 16.40 2.70 8.51
C PHE A 247 16.49 2.30 9.99
N THR A 248 16.84 1.05 10.29
CA THR A 248 17.00 0.57 11.68
C THR A 248 18.23 1.14 12.40
N HIS A 249 19.15 1.77 11.66
CA HIS A 249 20.35 2.39 12.22
C HIS A 249 20.13 3.89 12.44
N HIS A 250 19.29 4.22 13.42
CA HIS A 250 18.96 5.60 13.78
C HIS A 250 20.21 6.45 14.05
N VAL A 251 20.26 7.62 13.41
CA VAL A 251 21.32 8.64 13.54
C VAL A 251 20.74 10.04 13.85
N SER A 252 19.41 10.18 13.85
CA SER A 252 18.70 11.43 14.12
C SER A 252 17.35 11.18 14.78
N ASP A 253 16.88 12.14 15.57
CA ASP A 253 15.54 12.16 16.15
C ASP A 253 14.91 13.54 15.95
N TRP A 254 13.80 13.59 15.21
CA TRP A 254 13.06 14.83 14.89
C TRP A 254 12.29 15.37 16.10
N SER A 255 11.96 14.52 17.08
CA SER A 255 11.17 14.88 18.25
C SER A 255 12.00 15.62 19.32
N LYS A 256 13.31 15.74 19.11
CA LYS A 256 14.28 16.34 20.03
C LYS A 256 14.79 17.68 19.49
N THR A 257 15.38 18.48 20.37
CA THR A 257 16.08 19.69 19.94
C THR A 257 17.29 19.32 19.07
N PRO A 258 17.71 20.17 18.12
CA PRO A 258 18.87 19.88 17.29
C PRO A 258 20.14 19.56 18.09
N ALA A 259 20.31 20.16 19.27
CA ALA A 259 21.44 19.87 20.14
C ALA A 259 21.42 18.43 20.68
N ILE A 260 20.27 17.94 21.13
CA ILE A 260 20.12 16.56 21.64
C ILE A 260 20.17 15.56 20.48
N SER A 261 19.55 15.88 19.35
CA SER A 261 19.53 15.02 18.16
C SER A 261 20.96 14.73 17.66
N ARG A 262 21.86 15.72 17.72
CA ARG A 262 23.28 15.59 17.34
C ARG A 262 24.06 14.56 18.15
N GLU A 263 23.60 14.18 19.34
CA GLU A 263 24.25 13.13 20.14
C GLU A 263 24.11 11.74 19.49
N LEU A 264 23.17 11.57 18.56
CA LEU A 264 22.95 10.34 17.80
C LEU A 264 23.83 10.24 16.55
N ASN A 265 24.53 11.33 16.18
CA ASN A 265 25.34 11.37 14.96
C ASN A 265 26.45 10.32 15.01
N LYS A 266 26.65 9.63 13.90
CA LYS A 266 27.72 8.65 13.69
C LYS A 266 28.60 9.11 12.52
N PRO A 267 29.83 8.57 12.38
CA PRO A 267 30.63 8.79 11.19
C PRO A 267 29.85 8.43 9.91
N CYS A 268 30.05 9.22 8.86
CA CYS A 268 29.44 8.96 7.55
C CYS A 268 29.91 7.61 7.01
N VAL A 269 29.02 6.90 6.32
CA VAL A 269 29.25 5.52 5.88
C VAL A 269 29.66 5.45 4.41
N PHE A 270 29.29 6.46 3.61
CA PHE A 270 29.59 6.49 2.19
C PHE A 270 30.17 7.84 1.75
N LEU A 271 31.32 7.79 1.05
CA LEU A 271 32.05 8.95 0.52
C LEU A 271 32.40 10.03 1.55
N ASP A 272 32.50 9.68 2.83
CA ASP A 272 32.67 10.62 3.94
C ASP A 272 31.65 11.77 3.95
N PHE A 273 30.48 11.56 3.34
CA PHE A 273 29.45 12.57 3.16
C PHE A 273 28.06 12.07 3.53
N TYR A 274 27.71 10.83 3.16
CA TYR A 274 26.38 10.28 3.38
C TYR A 274 26.35 9.40 4.63
N ASP A 275 25.38 9.65 5.50
CA ASP A 275 25.11 8.81 6.67
C ASP A 275 24.08 7.71 6.37
N ASN A 276 23.66 6.97 7.41
CA ASN A 276 22.66 5.92 7.27
C ASN A 276 21.29 6.46 6.84
N HIS A 277 20.92 7.64 7.31
CA HIS A 277 19.62 8.26 7.04
C HIS A 277 19.53 8.72 5.59
N ASP A 278 20.61 9.32 5.06
CA ASP A 278 20.71 9.70 3.65
C ASP A 278 20.60 8.48 2.72
N LEU A 279 21.34 7.40 3.04
CA LEU A 279 21.33 6.17 2.26
C LEU A 279 19.96 5.49 2.30
N TRP A 280 19.27 5.54 3.44
CA TRP A 280 17.89 5.06 3.54
C TRP A 280 16.95 5.83 2.60
N HIS A 281 16.99 7.17 2.59
CA HIS A 281 16.17 7.98 1.68
C HIS A 281 16.49 7.69 0.21
N LEU A 282 17.76 7.63 -0.17
CA LEU A 282 18.18 7.36 -1.55
C LEU A 282 17.71 5.99 -2.03
N LEU A 283 17.95 4.94 -1.23
CA LEU A 283 17.59 3.57 -1.60
C LEU A 283 16.07 3.36 -1.62
N SER A 284 15.34 3.93 -0.67
CA SER A 284 13.87 3.86 -0.65
C SER A 284 13.24 4.59 -1.84
N ALA A 285 13.79 5.72 -2.29
CA ALA A 285 13.33 6.40 -3.50
C ALA A 285 13.45 5.51 -4.75
N PHE A 286 14.60 4.84 -4.94
CA PHE A 286 14.77 3.87 -6.02
C PHE A 286 13.84 2.66 -5.86
N ALA A 287 13.61 2.20 -4.63
CA ALA A 287 12.73 1.08 -4.33
C ALA A 287 11.27 1.41 -4.68
N ILE A 288 10.78 2.61 -4.35
CA ILE A 288 9.44 3.12 -4.71
C ILE A 288 9.29 3.16 -6.23
N PHE A 289 10.25 3.76 -6.94
CA PHE A 289 10.24 3.84 -8.39
C PHE A 289 10.19 2.45 -9.04
N ALA A 290 11.05 1.53 -8.61
CA ALA A 290 11.08 0.16 -9.13
C ALA A 290 9.76 -0.59 -8.82
N SER A 291 9.20 -0.41 -7.62
CA SER A 291 7.95 -1.05 -7.20
C SER A 291 6.77 -0.62 -8.07
N PHE A 292 6.55 0.69 -8.25
CA PHE A 292 5.43 1.18 -9.06
C PHE A 292 5.63 0.94 -10.55
N THR A 293 6.87 1.02 -11.04
CA THR A 293 7.17 0.66 -12.43
C THR A 293 6.88 -0.82 -12.67
N ALA A 294 7.25 -1.71 -11.74
CA ALA A 294 6.92 -3.13 -11.82
C ALA A 294 5.40 -3.34 -11.83
N LEU A 295 4.66 -2.72 -10.91
CA LEU A 295 3.20 -2.78 -10.85
C LEU A 295 2.52 -2.28 -12.13
N ASN A 296 3.13 -1.34 -12.85
CA ASN A 296 2.59 -0.85 -14.11
C ASN A 296 2.67 -1.88 -15.25
N ILE A 297 3.63 -2.79 -15.20
CA ILE A 297 3.89 -3.74 -16.29
C ILE A 297 3.71 -5.20 -15.88
N ILE A 298 3.25 -5.46 -14.65
CA ILE A 298 3.14 -6.81 -14.08
C ILE A 298 2.11 -7.70 -14.83
N ASP A 299 1.11 -7.08 -15.45
CA ASP A 299 0.05 -7.76 -16.22
C ASP A 299 0.20 -7.59 -17.74
N ASP A 300 1.37 -7.17 -18.23
CA ASP A 300 1.66 -7.09 -19.68
C ASP A 300 1.50 -8.47 -20.37
N ASP A 301 1.54 -9.57 -19.63
CA ASP A 301 1.30 -10.93 -20.14
C ASP A 301 -0.15 -11.16 -20.57
N LEU A 302 -1.10 -10.49 -19.92
CA LEU A 302 -2.55 -10.66 -20.10
C LEU A 302 -3.16 -9.80 -21.21
N ILE A 303 -2.38 -8.95 -21.88
CA ILE A 303 -2.88 -7.95 -22.85
C ILE A 303 -3.80 -8.55 -23.93
N PHE A 304 -3.55 -9.80 -24.35
CA PHE A 304 -4.30 -10.48 -25.41
C PHE A 304 -5.30 -11.52 -24.86
N ASN A 305 -5.42 -11.64 -23.55
CA ASN A 305 -6.36 -12.56 -22.92
C ASN A 305 -7.74 -11.91 -22.86
N SER A 306 -8.79 -12.68 -23.14
CA SER A 306 -10.17 -12.19 -22.99
C SER A 306 -10.43 -11.83 -21.53
N ARG A 307 -11.02 -10.66 -21.26
CA ARG A 307 -11.24 -10.16 -19.90
C ARG A 307 -12.03 -11.14 -19.04
N ASN A 308 -13.01 -11.83 -19.62
CA ASN A 308 -13.84 -12.83 -18.93
C ASN A 308 -13.06 -14.07 -18.48
N THR A 309 -11.85 -14.27 -19.01
CA THR A 309 -10.96 -15.39 -18.64
C THR A 309 -9.91 -15.02 -17.61
N ILE A 310 -9.74 -13.72 -17.33
CA ILE A 310 -8.79 -13.21 -16.35
C ILE A 310 -9.35 -13.47 -14.96
N ARG A 311 -8.59 -14.19 -14.13
CA ARG A 311 -9.02 -14.52 -12.76
C ARG A 311 -8.93 -13.30 -11.86
N VAL A 312 -9.92 -13.21 -10.98
CA VAL A 312 -10.03 -12.20 -9.93
C VAL A 312 -9.66 -12.85 -8.60
N PHE A 313 -8.64 -12.34 -7.92
CA PHE A 313 -8.15 -12.89 -6.67
C PHE A 313 -8.05 -11.85 -5.56
#